data_AF-A0AA88EDV4-F1
#
_entry.id   AF-A0AA88EDV4-F1
#
_cell.length_a   1.000
_cell.length_b   1.000
_cell.length_c   1.000
_cell.angle_alpha   90.00
_cell.angle_beta   90.00
_cell.angle_gamma   90.00
#
_symmetry.space_group_name_H-M   'P 1'
#
loop_
_entity.id
_entity.type
_entity.pdbx_description
1 polymer ?
#
loop_
_entity_poly.entity_id
_entity_poly.type
_entity_poly.pdbx_seq_one_letter_code
_entity_poly.pdbx_strand_id
1 'polypeptide(L)'
;MLNHHLAGLLGLGSLSWAGHQVHVSLPINQFLYAGVDPKEIPLPHEFILNRDLLALLYPSFAEGATPFFTLNWSKYAEFLTFRGGLDPGTGGLWLTDIVHHHLAIAILFLVAGHMYRTNWGIGHGIKDILEAHKGPFTGQGHKGLYEILT
;
A
#
# COMPACT_ATOMS: atom_id res chain seq x y z
N MET A 1 -5.73 -6.47 -19.54
CA MET A 1 -6.24 -7.03 -18.26
C MET A 1 -5.19 -6.95 -17.14
N LEU A 2 -4.06 -7.67 -17.22
CA LEU A 2 -3.06 -7.75 -16.13
C LEU A 2 -2.58 -6.38 -15.60
N ASN A 3 -2.16 -5.46 -16.48
CA ASN A 3 -1.70 -4.13 -16.06
C ASN A 3 -2.76 -3.38 -15.23
N HIS A 4 -4.03 -3.46 -15.62
CA HIS A 4 -5.11 -2.77 -14.94
C HIS A 4 -5.48 -3.44 -13.62
N HIS A 5 -5.42 -4.77 -13.53
CA HIS A 5 -5.68 -5.46 -12.27
C HIS A 5 -4.53 -5.27 -11.27
N LEU A 6 -3.28 -5.36 -11.73
CA LEU A 6 -2.11 -5.15 -10.87
C LEU A 6 -2.03 -3.70 -10.41
N ALA A 7 -1.89 -2.73 -11.32
CA ALA A 7 -1.73 -1.33 -10.91
C ALA A 7 -3.04 -0.71 -10.40
N GLY A 8 -4.15 -0.93 -11.11
CA GLY A 8 -5.44 -0.33 -10.78
C GLY A 8 -6.10 -1.01 -9.59
N LEU A 9 -6.58 -2.24 -9.78
CA LEU A 9 -7.37 -2.92 -8.75
C LEU A 9 -6.58 -3.19 -7.46
N LEU A 10 -5.39 -3.77 -7.56
CA LEU A 10 -4.57 -4.12 -6.39
C LEU A 10 -3.74 -2.94 -5.88
N GLY A 11 -3.04 -2.25 -6.78
CA GLY A 11 -2.17 -1.11 -6.44
C GLY A 11 -2.94 0.08 -5.88
N LEU A 12 -3.87 0.66 -6.64
CA LEU A 12 -4.67 1.81 -6.17
C LEU A 12 -5.61 1.41 -5.01
N GLY A 13 -6.13 0.17 -5.01
CA GLY A 13 -6.91 -0.34 -3.88
C GLY A 13 -6.11 -0.34 -2.58
N SER A 14 -4.89 -0.89 -2.61
CA SER A 14 -4.03 -0.90 -1.42
C SER A 14 -3.54 0.49 -1.03
N LEU A 15 -3.22 1.36 -2.01
CA LEU A 15 -2.81 2.74 -1.72
C LEU A 15 -3.94 3.53 -1.05
N SER A 16 -5.17 3.39 -1.55
CA SER A 16 -6.35 4.05 -0.99
C SER A 16 -6.64 3.54 0.41
N TRP A 17 -6.45 2.23 0.65
CA TRP A 17 -6.63 1.63 1.97
C TRP A 17 -5.55 2.09 2.96
N ALA A 18 -4.28 2.21 2.55
CA ALA A 18 -3.24 2.81 3.37
C ALA A 18 -3.57 4.27 3.73
N GLY A 19 -4.01 5.08 2.75
CA GLY A 19 -4.46 6.45 2.99
C GLY A 19 -5.63 6.53 3.97
N HIS A 20 -6.63 5.65 3.82
CA HIS A 20 -7.74 5.54 4.77
C HIS A 20 -7.24 5.22 6.19
N GLN A 21 -6.35 4.23 6.34
CA GLN A 21 -5.82 3.87 7.65
C GLN A 21 -5.04 5.02 8.30
N VAL A 22 -4.22 5.75 7.54
CA VAL A 22 -3.45 6.91 8.04
C VAL A 22 -4.37 8.03 8.49
N HIS A 23 -5.36 8.39 7.68
CA HIS A 23 -6.13 9.62 7.88
C HIS A 23 -7.43 9.42 8.65
N VAL A 24 -7.92 8.18 8.79
CA VAL A 24 -9.20 7.87 9.44
C VAL A 24 -9.01 6.87 10.57
N SER A 25 -8.48 5.68 10.30
CA SER A 25 -8.45 4.60 11.29
C SER A 25 -7.46 4.87 12.43
N LEU A 26 -6.24 5.32 12.12
CA LEU A 26 -5.19 5.55 13.10
C LEU A 26 -5.53 6.64 14.13
N PRO A 27 -6.07 7.82 13.75
CA PRO A 27 -6.49 8.83 14.72
C PRO A 27 -7.54 8.31 15.69
N ILE A 28 -8.58 7.66 15.17
CA ILE A 28 -9.67 7.09 15.99
C ILE A 28 -9.12 6.02 16.93
N ASN A 29 -8.24 5.14 16.42
CA ASN A 29 -7.68 4.06 17.22
C ASN A 29 -6.80 4.57 18.38
N GLN A 30 -6.11 5.71 18.23
CA GLN A 30 -5.37 6.33 19.34
C GLN A 30 -6.30 6.73 20.50
N PHE A 31 -7.44 7.35 20.19
CA PHE A 31 -8.43 7.71 21.20
C PHE A 31 -9.08 6.49 21.84
N LEU A 32 -9.44 5.48 21.05
CA LEU A 32 -9.96 4.22 21.56
C LEU A 32 -8.95 3.52 22.47
N TYR A 33 -7.67 3.52 22.08
CA TYR A 33 -6.57 2.96 22.88
C TYR A 33 -6.40 3.69 24.22
N ALA A 34 -6.67 5.01 24.24
CA ALA A 34 -6.69 5.82 25.46
C ALA A 34 -7.97 5.68 26.30
N GLY A 35 -8.94 4.86 25.87
CA GLY A 35 -10.19 4.62 26.60
C GLY A 35 -11.21 5.75 26.50
N VAL A 36 -11.11 6.62 25.49
CA VAL A 36 -12.08 7.71 25.26
C VAL A 36 -13.40 7.13 24.75
N ASP A 37 -14.52 7.61 25.31
CA ASP A 37 -15.86 7.21 24.85
C ASP A 37 -16.00 7.56 23.35
N PRO A 38 -16.44 6.63 22.49
CA PRO A 38 -16.58 6.88 21.05
C PRO A 38 -17.39 8.13 20.68
N LYS A 39 -18.30 8.59 21.55
CA LYS A 39 -19.09 9.81 21.33
C LYS A 39 -18.29 11.11 21.50
N GLU A 40 -17.20 11.05 22.25
CA GLU A 40 -16.31 12.19 22.51
C GLU A 40 -15.15 12.26 21.51
N ILE A 41 -14.97 11.22 20.68
CA ILE A 41 -13.95 11.20 19.63
C ILE A 41 -14.42 12.11 18.49
N PRO A 42 -13.59 13.07 18.03
CA PRO A 42 -13.90 13.87 16.84
C PRO A 42 -14.26 12.98 15.65
N LEU A 43 -15.19 13.42 14.83
CA LEU A 43 -15.62 12.64 13.67
C LEU A 43 -14.47 12.54 12.65
N PRO A 44 -14.39 11.45 11.85
CA PRO A 44 -13.31 11.24 10.91
C PRO A 44 -13.00 12.42 9.97
N HIS A 45 -14.04 13.13 9.53
CA HIS A 45 -13.88 14.26 8.63
C HIS A 45 -13.20 15.48 9.30
N GLU A 46 -13.30 15.60 10.62
CA GLU A 46 -12.64 16.67 11.38
C GLU A 46 -11.13 16.49 11.37
N PHE A 47 -10.62 15.25 11.50
CA PHE A 47 -9.19 14.96 11.35
C PHE A 47 -8.66 15.23 9.94
N ILE A 48 -9.47 14.98 8.91
CA ILE A 48 -9.08 15.24 7.52
C ILE A 48 -9.00 16.74 7.24
N LEU A 49 -9.97 17.52 7.73
CA LEU A 49 -10.08 18.96 7.47
C LEU A 49 -9.18 19.79 8.38
N ASN A 50 -8.83 19.28 9.56
CA ASN A 50 -7.99 19.97 10.53
C ASN A 50 -6.68 19.20 10.76
N ARG A 51 -5.65 19.60 10.03
CA ARG A 51 -4.29 19.05 10.17
C ARG A 51 -3.73 19.20 11.58
N ASP A 52 -4.12 20.23 12.33
CA ASP A 52 -3.58 20.45 13.67
C ASP A 52 -4.06 19.36 14.64
N LEU A 53 -5.28 18.82 14.46
CA LEU A 53 -5.74 17.65 15.22
C LEU A 53 -4.90 16.41 14.94
N LEU A 54 -4.52 16.18 13.67
CA LEU A 54 -3.61 15.08 13.32
C LEU A 54 -2.20 15.30 13.88
N ALA A 55 -1.69 16.54 13.81
CA ALA A 55 -0.37 16.89 14.33
C ALA A 55 -0.26 16.76 15.86
N LEU A 56 -1.37 16.89 16.60
CA LEU A 56 -1.41 16.61 18.03
C LEU A 56 -1.17 15.12 18.34
N LEU A 57 -1.64 14.22 17.47
CA LEU A 57 -1.46 12.77 17.63
C LEU A 57 -0.13 12.27 17.03
N TYR A 58 0.24 12.83 15.88
CA TYR A 58 1.39 12.44 15.08
C TYR A 58 2.16 13.72 14.66
N PRO A 59 3.13 14.19 15.48
CA PRO A 59 3.83 15.46 15.27
C PRO A 59 4.41 15.66 13.86
N SER A 60 4.81 14.58 13.20
CA SER A 60 5.30 14.59 11.81
C SER A 60 4.32 15.19 10.79
N PHE A 61 3.01 15.23 11.06
CA PHE A 61 2.03 15.88 10.18
C PHE A 61 2.21 17.40 10.09
N ALA A 62 2.86 18.04 11.07
CA ALA A 62 3.17 19.48 11.01
C ALA A 62 4.19 19.80 9.89
N GLU A 63 5.05 18.84 9.52
CA GLU A 63 6.02 18.97 8.42
C GLU A 63 5.35 18.86 7.03
N GLY A 64 4.09 18.43 6.97
CA GLY A 64 3.34 18.23 5.74
C GLY A 64 4.00 17.21 4.80
N ALA A 65 3.87 17.44 3.50
CA ALA A 65 4.41 16.56 2.47
C ALA A 65 5.89 16.84 2.11
N THR A 66 6.54 17.83 2.74
CA THR A 66 7.93 18.19 2.42
C THR A 66 8.91 17.02 2.59
N PRO A 67 8.86 16.23 3.69
CA PRO A 67 9.74 15.07 3.82
C PRO A 67 9.52 14.00 2.73
N PHE A 68 8.28 13.86 2.22
CA PHE A 68 7.98 12.95 1.11
C PHE A 68 8.71 13.36 -0.17
N PHE A 69 8.61 14.63 -0.58
CA PHE A 69 9.23 15.13 -1.81
C PHE A 69 10.75 15.29 -1.74
N THR A 70 11.31 15.39 -0.53
CA THR A 70 12.77 15.46 -0.29
C THR A 70 13.40 14.10 0.00
N LEU A 71 12.60 13.03 0.00
CA LEU A 71 13.02 11.66 0.34
C LEU A 71 13.54 11.50 1.77
N ASN A 72 13.22 12.42 2.68
CA ASN A 72 13.53 12.32 4.10
C ASN A 72 12.46 11.49 4.85
N TRP A 73 12.28 10.25 4.42
CA TRP A 73 11.13 9.42 4.83
C TRP A 73 11.19 8.90 6.26
N SER A 74 12.35 8.97 6.94
CA SER A 74 12.45 8.60 8.36
C SER A 74 11.56 9.43 9.26
N LYS A 75 11.09 10.60 8.79
CA LYS A 75 10.13 11.46 9.48
C LYS A 75 8.75 10.83 9.67
N TYR A 76 8.40 9.81 8.89
CA TYR A 76 7.08 9.17 8.95
C TYR A 76 7.02 7.92 9.84
N ALA A 77 8.09 7.63 10.59
CA ALA A 77 8.20 6.43 11.43
C ALA A 77 7.19 6.36 12.60
N GLU A 78 6.49 7.46 12.92
CA GLU A 78 5.45 7.49 13.96
C GLU A 78 4.20 6.69 13.57
N PHE A 79 3.83 6.72 12.29
CA PHE A 79 2.63 6.05 11.77
C PHE A 79 2.91 5.00 10.68
N LEU A 80 4.15 4.93 10.17
CA LEU A 80 4.66 3.85 9.32
C LEU A 80 5.71 3.05 10.11
N THR A 81 5.25 2.18 11.00
CA THR A 81 6.16 1.42 11.88
C THR A 81 6.55 0.07 11.27
N PHE A 82 7.46 -0.63 11.95
CA PHE A 82 7.81 -2.02 11.65
C PHE A 82 8.11 -2.77 12.96
N ARG A 83 7.12 -2.81 13.86
CA ARG A 83 7.27 -3.36 15.22
C ARG A 83 7.29 -4.88 15.21
N GLY A 84 6.41 -5.48 14.41
CA GLY A 84 6.19 -6.93 14.37
C GLY A 84 5.41 -7.44 15.59
N GLY A 85 4.76 -8.59 15.40
CA GLY A 85 3.95 -9.23 16.45
C GLY A 85 2.60 -8.55 16.69
N LEU A 86 2.10 -8.68 17.91
CA LEU A 86 0.80 -8.17 18.33
C LEU A 86 0.97 -6.96 19.24
N ASP A 87 0.02 -6.03 19.15
CA ASP A 87 -0.16 -4.95 20.09
C ASP A 87 -0.68 -5.54 21.42
N PRO A 88 0.07 -5.41 22.54
CA PRO A 88 -0.34 -5.98 23.82
C PRO A 88 -1.60 -5.31 24.40
N GLY A 89 -1.94 -4.09 23.98
CA GLY A 89 -3.14 -3.40 24.46
C GLY A 89 -4.42 -3.90 23.80
N THR A 90 -4.37 -4.23 22.51
CA THR A 90 -5.56 -4.65 21.74
C THR A 90 -5.60 -6.16 21.45
N GLY A 91 -4.46 -6.85 21.54
CA GLY A 91 -4.29 -8.24 21.10
C GLY A 91 -4.28 -8.43 19.58
N GLY A 92 -4.46 -7.37 18.79
CA GLY A 92 -4.41 -7.37 17.33
C GLY A 92 -3.01 -7.09 16.78
N LEU A 93 -2.88 -7.03 15.45
CA LEU A 93 -1.66 -6.52 14.82
C LEU A 93 -1.56 -5.00 15.01
N TRP A 94 -0.34 -4.47 15.02
CA TRP A 94 -0.10 -3.03 15.03
C TRP A 94 -0.71 -2.37 13.80
N LEU A 95 -1.69 -1.48 13.98
CA LEU A 95 -2.34 -0.80 12.86
C LEU A 95 -1.33 0.01 12.02
N THR A 96 -0.32 0.61 12.65
CA THR A 96 0.78 1.30 11.99
C THR A 96 1.66 0.37 11.13
N ASP A 97 1.81 -0.90 11.51
CA ASP A 97 2.50 -1.91 10.67
C ASP A 97 1.60 -2.34 9.50
N ILE A 98 0.28 -2.46 9.71
CA ILE A 98 -0.69 -2.75 8.64
C ILE A 98 -0.69 -1.63 7.59
N VAL A 99 -0.63 -0.36 8.02
CA VAL A 99 -0.50 0.80 7.12
C VAL A 99 0.75 0.66 6.26
N HIS A 100 1.89 0.41 6.90
CA HIS A 100 3.17 0.30 6.21
C HIS A 100 3.17 -0.89 5.23
N HIS A 101 2.57 -2.01 5.62
CA HIS A 101 2.36 -3.16 4.74
C HIS A 101 1.54 -2.79 3.49
N HIS A 102 0.39 -2.14 3.68
CA HIS A 102 -0.46 -1.74 2.55
C HIS A 102 0.20 -0.73 1.62
N LEU A 103 0.97 0.22 2.16
CA LEU A 103 1.76 1.14 1.36
C LEU A 103 2.85 0.41 0.55
N ALA A 104 3.56 -0.54 1.18
CA ALA A 104 4.60 -1.32 0.52
C ALA A 104 4.04 -2.18 -0.62
N ILE A 105 2.95 -2.92 -0.40
CA ILE A 105 2.33 -3.72 -1.46
C ILE A 105 1.67 -2.85 -2.54
N ALA A 106 1.17 -1.66 -2.19
CA ALA A 106 0.65 -0.72 -3.18
C ALA A 106 1.74 -0.31 -4.18
N ILE A 107 2.92 0.08 -3.69
CA ILE A 107 4.07 0.41 -4.54
C ILE A 107 4.47 -0.80 -5.39
N LEU A 108 4.56 -1.98 -4.79
CA LEU A 108 4.89 -3.22 -5.50
C LEU A 108 3.92 -3.47 -6.67
N PHE A 109 2.61 -3.40 -6.43
CA PHE A 109 1.61 -3.67 -7.45
C PHE A 109 1.46 -2.56 -8.49
N LEU A 110 1.62 -1.29 -8.09
CA LEU A 110 1.66 -0.16 -9.01
C LEU A 110 2.82 -0.33 -9.99
N VAL A 111 4.01 -0.67 -9.51
CA VAL A 111 5.17 -0.92 -10.38
C VAL A 111 4.96 -2.19 -11.22
N ALA A 112 4.50 -3.29 -10.63
CA ALA A 112 4.26 -4.55 -11.34
C ALA A 112 3.23 -4.42 -12.47
N GLY A 113 2.21 -3.57 -12.31
CA GLY A 113 1.21 -3.32 -13.34
C GLY A 113 1.73 -2.55 -14.57
N HIS A 114 2.99 -2.14 -14.58
CA HIS A 114 3.67 -1.54 -15.75
C HIS A 114 4.63 -2.51 -16.45
N MET A 115 4.63 -3.80 -16.07
CA MET A 115 5.52 -4.80 -16.67
C MET A 115 5.12 -5.19 -18.10
N TYR A 116 3.83 -5.35 -18.39
CA TYR A 116 3.40 -5.93 -19.66
C TYR A 116 3.19 -4.88 -20.76
N ARG A 117 3.58 -5.22 -21.99
CA ARG A 117 3.53 -4.33 -23.14
C ARG A 117 2.09 -3.91 -23.45
N THR A 118 1.95 -2.65 -23.83
CA THR A 118 0.69 -2.02 -24.23
C THR A 118 0.87 -1.30 -25.57
N ASN A 119 -0.12 -0.52 -25.99
CA ASN A 119 -0.07 0.28 -27.22
C ASN A 119 1.05 1.34 -27.23
N TRP A 120 1.70 1.61 -26.09
CA TRP A 120 2.87 2.50 -25.98
C TRP A 120 4.21 1.83 -26.34
N GLY A 121 4.20 0.55 -26.77
CA GLY A 121 5.37 -0.13 -27.33
C GLY A 121 6.44 -0.59 -26.32
N ILE A 122 6.38 -0.15 -25.07
CA ILE A 122 7.32 -0.53 -24.00
C ILE A 122 6.69 -1.61 -23.10
N GLY A 123 7.50 -2.57 -22.65
CA GLY A 123 7.11 -3.66 -21.75
C GLY A 123 7.28 -5.04 -22.38
N HIS A 124 6.80 -6.07 -21.67
CA HIS A 124 6.96 -7.47 -22.06
C HIS A 124 5.69 -8.09 -22.65
N GLY A 125 5.83 -8.84 -23.75
CA GLY A 125 4.77 -9.72 -24.25
C GLY A 125 4.71 -10.99 -23.42
N ILE A 126 3.53 -11.39 -22.94
CA ILE A 126 3.37 -12.61 -22.13
C ILE A 126 3.78 -13.85 -22.93
N LYS A 127 3.37 -13.92 -24.20
CA LYS A 127 3.77 -14.99 -25.11
C LYS A 127 5.30 -15.03 -25.30
N ASP A 128 5.92 -13.88 -25.53
CA ASP A 128 7.38 -13.77 -25.68
C ASP A 128 8.10 -14.27 -24.42
N ILE A 129 7.61 -13.89 -23.22
CA ILE A 129 8.14 -14.40 -21.95
C ILE A 129 8.01 -15.92 -21.94
N LEU A 130 6.83 -16.48 -22.18
CA LEU A 130 6.59 -17.92 -22.10
C LEU A 130 7.50 -18.69 -23.08
N GLU A 131 7.50 -18.32 -24.36
CA GLU A 131 8.25 -19.04 -25.39
C GLU A 131 9.77 -18.93 -25.22
N ALA A 132 10.27 -17.88 -24.55
CA ALA A 132 11.69 -17.74 -24.21
C ALA A 132 12.15 -18.70 -23.10
N HIS A 133 11.23 -19.21 -22.26
CA HIS A 133 11.58 -20.12 -21.16
C HIS A 133 11.58 -21.58 -21.64
N LYS A 134 12.75 -22.04 -22.10
CA LYS A 134 12.99 -23.44 -22.51
C LYS A 134 14.26 -23.97 -21.87
N GLY A 135 14.16 -25.14 -21.24
CA GLY A 135 15.28 -25.85 -20.64
C GLY A 135 15.77 -27.02 -21.50
N PRO A 136 16.97 -27.57 -21.20
CA PRO A 136 17.58 -28.66 -21.96
C PRO A 136 16.76 -29.96 -21.94
N PHE A 137 15.92 -30.16 -20.91
CA PHE A 137 15.13 -31.38 -20.71
C PHE A 137 13.61 -31.19 -20.92
N THR A 138 13.15 -29.98 -21.25
CA THR A 138 11.72 -29.65 -21.29
C THR A 138 11.14 -29.59 -22.72
N GLY A 139 11.90 -30.04 -23.72
CA GLY A 139 11.47 -30.02 -25.12
C GLY A 139 11.09 -28.60 -25.59
N GLN A 140 9.82 -28.41 -25.97
CA GLN A 140 9.33 -27.11 -26.44
C GLN A 140 9.02 -26.09 -25.32
N GLY A 141 9.23 -26.45 -24.05
CA GLY A 141 8.97 -25.57 -22.90
C GLY A 141 7.52 -25.13 -22.83
N HIS A 142 7.29 -23.83 -22.64
CA HIS A 142 5.94 -23.25 -22.47
C HIS A 142 5.19 -22.91 -23.77
N LYS A 143 5.61 -23.44 -24.92
CA LYS A 143 4.95 -23.18 -26.21
C LYS A 143 3.48 -23.62 -26.16
N GLY A 144 2.57 -22.74 -26.60
CA GLY A 144 1.12 -23.03 -26.62
C GLY A 144 0.37 -22.67 -25.33
N LEU A 145 1.07 -22.35 -24.22
CA LEU A 145 0.38 -22.02 -22.96
C LEU A 145 -0.39 -20.70 -23.03
N TYR A 146 0.10 -19.72 -23.80
CA TYR A 146 -0.61 -18.45 -23.97
C TYR A 146 -1.95 -18.68 -24.64
N GLU A 147 -1.96 -19.43 -25.75
CA GLU A 147 -3.17 -19.75 -26.53
C GLU A 147 -4.19 -20.58 -25.75
N ILE A 148 -3.78 -21.38 -24.78
CA ILE A 148 -4.70 -22.17 -23.94
C ILE A 148 -5.44 -21.27 -22.93
N LEU A 149 -4.81 -20.20 -22.46
CA LEU A 149 -5.31 -19.34 -21.38
C LEU A 149 -6.00 -18.05 -21.89
N THR A 150 -6.00 -17.82 -23.20
CA THR A 150 -6.62 -16.66 -23.85
C THR A 150 -7.73 -17.07 -24.80
#